data_AF-A0A350XSY3-F1
#
_entry.id   AF-A0A350XSY3-F1
#
_cell.length_a   1.000
_cell.length_b   1.000
_cell.length_c   1.000
_cell.angle_alpha   90.00
_cell.angle_beta   90.00
_cell.angle_gamma   90.00
#
_symmetry.space_group_name_H-M   'P 1'
#
loop_
_entity.id
_entity.type
_entity.pdbx_description
1 polymer ?
#
loop_
_entity_poly.entity_id
_entity_poly.type
_entity_poly.pdbx_seq_one_letter_code
_entity_poly.pdbx_strand_id
1 'polypeptide(L)'
;MRAPNPRVLIPVLLAAIAGAAVGYYVTAASCAPGSCPVAAAAIAALAAVVAGAGVGVVVVLAVRSFAEWRVHSEREILVVQDDAPPEPPTC
;
A
#
# COMPACT_ATOMS: atom_id res chain seq x y z
N MET A 1 -0.45 -16.95 -6.16
CA MET A 1 -0.33 -15.48 -6.10
C MET A 1 -1.60 -14.89 -6.73
N ARG A 2 -2.50 -14.31 -5.93
CA ARG A 2 -3.72 -13.66 -6.46
C ARG A 2 -3.32 -12.35 -7.13
N ALA A 3 -3.69 -12.15 -8.39
CA ALA A 3 -3.37 -10.93 -9.13
C ALA A 3 -3.94 -9.69 -8.41
N PRO A 4 -3.18 -8.58 -8.31
CA PRO A 4 -3.70 -7.33 -7.80
C PRO A 4 -4.89 -6.86 -8.64
N ASN A 5 -5.96 -6.40 -7.99
CA ASN A 5 -7.10 -5.80 -8.69
C ASN A 5 -6.61 -4.67 -9.61
N PRO A 6 -7.02 -4.62 -10.89
CA PRO A 6 -6.51 -3.62 -11.84
C PRO A 6 -6.81 -2.18 -11.41
N ARG A 7 -7.82 -1.99 -10.55
CA ARG A 7 -8.18 -0.69 -9.97
C ARG A 7 -7.16 -0.15 -8.97
N VAL A 8 -6.34 -1.01 -8.34
CA VAL A 8 -5.28 -0.59 -7.40
C VAL A 8 -4.06 -0.05 -8.15
N LEU A 9 -3.88 -0.45 -9.40
CA LEU A 9 -2.77 0.03 -10.23
C LEU A 9 -2.87 1.54 -10.48
N ILE A 10 -4.09 2.06 -10.62
CA ILE A 10 -4.38 3.45 -10.95
C ILE A 10 -3.85 4.43 -9.86
N PRO A 11 -4.22 4.30 -8.57
CA PRO A 11 -3.69 5.18 -7.52
C PRO A 11 -2.18 5.01 -7.32
N VAL A 12 -1.63 3.81 -7.52
CA VAL A 12 -0.18 3.57 -7.42
C VAL A 12 0.58 4.28 -8.53
N LEU A 13 0.08 4.24 -9.77
CA LEU A 13 0.63 4.97 -10.91
C LEU A 13 0.55 6.48 -10.71
N LEU A 14 -0.60 6.99 -10.24
CA LEU A 14 -0.78 8.40 -9.92
C LEU A 14 0.21 8.88 -8.84
N ALA A 15 0.36 8.10 -7.76
CA ALA A 15 1.32 8.39 -6.71
C ALA A 15 2.77 8.36 -7.22
N ALA A 16 3.11 7.39 -8.08
CA ALA A 16 4.43 7.30 -8.69
C ALA A 16 4.73 8.49 -9.60
N ILE A 17 3.78 8.89 -10.45
CA ILE A 17 3.93 10.05 -11.35
C ILE A 17 4.06 11.35 -10.54
N ALA A 18 3.22 11.53 -9.52
CA ALA A 18 3.28 12.69 -8.65
C ALA A 18 4.62 12.76 -7.90
N GLY A 19 5.07 11.66 -7.30
CA GLY A 19 6.36 11.58 -6.61
C GLY A 19 7.54 11.86 -7.55
N ALA A 20 7.51 11.30 -8.77
CA ALA A 20 8.53 11.53 -9.79
C ALA A 20 8.57 13.01 -10.23
N ALA A 21 7.41 13.62 -10.45
CA ALA A 21 7.32 15.03 -10.82
C ALA A 21 7.88 15.94 -9.72
N VAL A 22 7.47 15.74 -8.46
CA VAL A 22 7.98 16.52 -7.32
C VAL A 22 9.50 16.35 -7.17
N GLY A 23 10.01 15.12 -7.29
CA GLY A 23 11.45 14.86 -7.25
C GLY A 23 12.22 15.58 -8.37
N TYR A 24 11.67 15.61 -9.58
CA TYR A 24 12.26 16.34 -10.70
C TYR A 24 12.33 17.84 -10.43
N TYR A 25 11.23 18.45 -9.97
CA TYR A 25 11.20 19.89 -9.67
C TYR A 25 12.14 20.27 -8.53
N VAL A 26 12.20 19.47 -7.45
CA VAL A 26 13.13 19.69 -6.34
C VAL A 26 14.58 19.59 -6.82
N THR A 27 14.89 18.60 -7.68
CA THR A 27 16.23 18.44 -8.25
C THR A 27 16.58 19.60 -9.17
N ALA A 28 15.63 20.04 -10.01
CA ALA A 28 15.81 21.18 -10.90
C ALA A 28 15.96 22.51 -10.15
N ALA A 29 15.30 22.69 -9.01
CA ALA A 29 15.45 23.88 -8.15
C ALA A 29 16.76 23.87 -7.36
N SER A 30 17.23 22.69 -6.97
CA SER A 30 18.43 22.53 -6.15
C SER A 30 19.74 22.52 -6.97
N CYS A 31 19.65 22.30 -8.28
CA CYS A 31 20.81 22.27 -9.17
C CYS A 31 20.81 23.46 -10.14
N ALA A 32 21.95 24.17 -10.21
CA ALA A 32 22.19 25.13 -11.28
C ALA A 32 22.28 24.38 -12.63
N PRO A 33 21.81 24.97 -13.75
CA PRO A 33 21.74 24.30 -15.04
C PRO A 33 23.10 23.69 -15.42
N GLY A 34 23.14 22.36 -15.59
CA GLY A 34 24.33 21.61 -16.00
C GLY A 34 25.29 21.17 -14.89
N SER A 35 25.05 21.52 -13.62
CA SER A 35 25.96 21.21 -12.50
C SER A 35 25.63 19.93 -11.72
N CYS A 36 24.45 19.34 -11.95
CA CYS A 36 24.00 18.15 -11.22
C CYS A 36 24.79 16.93 -11.73
N PRO A 37 25.68 16.32 -10.93
CA PRO A 37 26.49 15.19 -11.40
C PRO A 37 25.60 13.95 -11.58
N VAL A 38 25.92 13.12 -12.58
CA VAL A 38 25.30 11.80 -12.80
C VAL A 38 25.30 10.94 -11.52
N ALA A 39 26.28 11.16 -10.64
CA ALA A 39 26.35 10.54 -9.31
C ALA A 39 25.14 10.86 -8.41
N ALA A 40 24.61 12.09 -8.44
CA ALA A 40 23.44 12.48 -7.65
C ALA A 40 22.19 11.72 -8.13
N ALA A 41 22.04 11.57 -9.44
CA ALA A 41 20.97 10.76 -10.02
C ALA A 41 21.08 9.28 -9.62
N ALA A 42 22.30 8.73 -9.57
CA ALA A 42 22.54 7.35 -9.15
C ALA A 42 22.20 7.12 -7.67
N ILE A 43 22.59 8.03 -6.78
CA ILE A 43 22.27 7.96 -5.35
C ILE A 43 20.77 8.11 -5.12
N ALA A 44 20.11 9.03 -5.84
CA ALA A 44 18.66 9.20 -5.79
C ALA A 44 17.92 7.93 -6.25
N ALA A 45 18.39 7.29 -7.33
CA ALA A 45 17.83 6.03 -7.80
C ALA A 45 18.00 4.90 -6.77
N LEU A 46 19.18 4.76 -6.17
CA LEU A 46 19.42 3.79 -5.10
C LEU A 46 18.52 4.04 -3.88
N ALA A 47 18.41 5.29 -3.45
CA ALA A 47 17.53 5.67 -2.35
C ALA A 47 16.05 5.36 -2.66
N ALA A 48 15.61 5.60 -3.89
CA ALA A 48 14.25 5.27 -4.34
C ALA A 48 13.99 3.76 -4.30
N VAL A 49 14.94 2.93 -4.72
CA VAL A 49 14.81 1.46 -4.64
C VAL A 49 14.74 0.99 -3.18
N VAL A 50 15.61 1.50 -2.31
CA VAL A 50 15.62 1.13 -0.88
C VAL A 50 14.32 1.56 -0.19
N ALA A 51 13.86 2.79 -0.46
CA ALA A 51 12.60 3.29 0.07
C ALA A 51 11.41 2.46 -0.46
N GLY A 52 11.38 2.16 -1.76
CA GLY A 52 10.35 1.34 -2.38
C GLY A 52 10.30 -0.07 -1.79
N ALA A 53 11.46 -0.70 -1.55
CA ALA A 53 11.56 -1.99 -0.89
C ALA A 53 11.01 -1.93 0.55
N GLY A 54 11.37 -0.90 1.31
CA GLY A 54 10.87 -0.69 2.67
C GLY A 54 9.35 -0.53 2.73
N VAL A 55 8.79 0.31 1.86
CA VAL A 55 7.32 0.48 1.74
C VAL A 55 6.67 -0.84 1.31
N GLY A 56 7.26 -1.58 0.39
CA GLY A 56 6.77 -2.89 -0.02
C GLY A 56 6.61 -3.87 1.14
N VAL A 57 7.59 -3.92 2.05
CA VAL A 57 7.52 -4.74 3.27
C VAL A 57 6.38 -4.29 4.17
N VAL A 58 6.24 -2.97 4.41
CA VAL A 58 5.14 -2.42 5.23
C VAL A 58 3.78 -2.76 4.63
N VAL A 59 3.62 -2.66 3.31
CA VAL A 59 2.38 -3.03 2.62
C VAL A 59 2.06 -4.51 2.81
N VAL A 60 3.06 -5.40 2.69
CA VAL A 60 2.86 -6.84 2.94
C VAL A 60 2.43 -7.10 4.39
N LEU A 61 3.06 -6.44 5.36
CA LEU A 61 2.69 -6.54 6.77
C LEU A 61 1.26 -6.04 7.02
N ALA A 62 0.88 -4.91 6.43
CA ALA A 62 -0.47 -4.37 6.55
C ALA A 62 -1.52 -5.33 5.96
N VAL A 63 -1.26 -5.90 4.78
CA VAL A 63 -2.16 -6.88 4.15
C VAL A 63 -2.31 -8.13 5.02
N ARG A 64 -1.23 -8.61 5.65
CA ARG A 64 -1.30 -9.75 6.59
C ARG A 64 -2.15 -9.41 7.81
N SER A 65 -1.96 -8.23 8.40
CA SER A 65 -2.79 -7.75 9.50
C SER A 65 -4.28 -7.75 9.11
N PHE A 66 -4.64 -7.13 7.97
CA PHE A 66 -6.03 -7.11 7.52
C PHE A 66 -6.60 -8.52 7.24
N ALA A 67 -5.77 -9.46 6.79
CA ALA A 67 -6.20 -10.84 6.58
C ALA A 67 -6.55 -11.53 7.90
N GLU A 68 -5.76 -11.33 8.97
CA GLU A 68 -6.05 -11.85 10.31
C GLU A 68 -7.34 -11.27 10.87
N TRP A 69 -7.53 -9.94 10.76
CA TRP A 69 -8.75 -9.26 11.19
C TRP A 69 -10.00 -9.81 10.50
N ARG A 70 -9.95 -10.02 9.18
CA ARG A 70 -11.09 -10.56 8.42
C ARG A 70 -11.50 -11.95 8.89
N VAL A 71 -10.54 -12.82 9.20
CA VAL A 71 -10.82 -14.17 9.70
C VAL A 71 -11.46 -14.12 11.09
N HIS A 72 -11.01 -13.21 11.95
CA HIS A 72 -11.59 -13.05 13.29
C HIS A 72 -13.03 -12.53 13.25
N SER A 73 -13.30 -11.49 12.45
CA SER A 73 -14.66 -10.94 12.31
C SER A 73 -15.65 -11.94 11.72
N GLU A 74 -15.21 -12.79 10.78
CA GLU A 74 -16.08 -13.82 10.20
C GLU A 74 -16.50 -14.88 11.23
N ARG A 75 -15.59 -15.28 12.14
CA ARG A 75 -15.93 -16.20 13.24
C ARG A 75 -16.91 -15.58 14.24
N GLU A 76 -16.72 -14.31 14.60
CA GLU A 76 -17.58 -13.62 15.56
C GLU A 76 -19.04 -13.56 15.08
N ILE A 77 -19.27 -13.28 13.79
CA ILE A 77 -20.61 -13.25 13.18
C ILE A 77 -21.29 -14.62 13.26
N LEU A 78 -20.55 -15.72 13.05
CA LEU A 78 -21.10 -17.08 13.14
C LEU A 78 -21.52 -17.44 14.57
N VAL A 79 -20.78 -17.02 15.59
CA VAL A 79 -21.14 -17.25 17.00
C VAL A 79 -22.40 -16.48 17.37
N VAL A 80 -22.49 -15.20 16.99
CA VAL A 80 -23.68 -14.35 17.25
C VAL A 80 -24.96 -14.95 16.67
N GLN A 81 -24.85 -15.67 15.54
CA GLN A 81 -26.00 -16.31 14.91
C GLN A 81 -26.44 -17.60 15.64
N ASP A 82 -25.54 -18.26 16.37
CA ASP A 82 -25.85 -19.41 17.23
C ASP A 82 -26.52 -18.97 18.54
N ASP A 83 -26.20 -17.77 19.04
CA ASP A 83 -26.80 -17.16 20.23
C ASP A 83 -28.19 -16.54 19.99
N ALA A 84 -28.76 -16.67 18.79
CA ALA A 84 -30.12 -16.22 18.53
C ALA A 84 -31.11 -17.04 19.40
N PRO A 85 -31.94 -16.40 20.24
CA PRO A 85 -32.86 -17.13 21.11
C PRO A 85 -33.80 -17.98 20.25
N PRO A 86 -34.09 -19.23 20.64
CA PRO A 86 -34.97 -20.10 19.87
C PRO A 86 -36.33 -19.43 19.70
N GLU A 87 -36.81 -19.42 18.45
CA GLU A 87 -38.15 -18.92 18.15
C GLU A 87 -39.17 -19.70 19.01
N PRO A 88 -40.09 -19.02 19.72
CA PRO A 88 -41.06 -19.71 20.55
C PRO A 88 -41.94 -20.60 19.67
N PRO A 89 -42.29 -21.81 20.11
CA PRO A 89 -43.19 -22.66 19.34
C PRO A 89 -44.54 -21.95 19.19
N THR A 90 -44.88 -21.59 17.95
CA THR A 90 -46.24 -21.20 17.59
C THR A 90 -47.05 -22.48 17.46
N CYS A 91 -48.00 -22.68 18.37
CA CYS A 91 -49.05 -23.70 18.26
C CYS A 91 -49.96 -23.43 17.06
#